data_AF-A0A316HYZ2-F1
#
_entry.id   AF-A0A316HYZ2-F1
#
_cell.length_a   1.000
_cell.length_b   1.000
_cell.length_c   1.000
_cell.angle_alpha   90.00
_cell.angle_beta   90.00
_cell.angle_gamma   90.00
#
_symmetry.space_group_name_H-M   'P 1'
#
loop_
_entity.id
_entity.type
_entity.pdbx_description
1 polymer ?
#
loop_
_entity_poly.entity_id
_entity_poly.type
_entity_poly.pdbx_seq_one_letter_code
_entity_poly.pdbx_strand_id
1 'polypeptide(L)'
;MGRQAEHVYTDQASIHHLEALVRELPTNGHVRLSLKDGSRCDGFICERPNVQLFRDAEEREGFNGVVRLDHRGIGGWSRFVWLDQIARVEHLDSTLGSET
;
A
#
# COMPACT_ATOMS: atom_id res chain seq x y z
N MET A 1 -8.52 -17.22 -12.52
CA MET A 1 -7.97 -17.24 -11.15
C MET A 1 -8.31 -15.92 -10.50
N GLY A 2 -9.31 -15.91 -9.61
CA GLY A 2 -9.81 -14.68 -8.98
C GLY A 2 -8.84 -14.16 -7.93
N ARG A 3 -8.69 -12.85 -7.82
CA ARG A 3 -7.88 -12.24 -6.76
C ARG A 3 -8.74 -12.14 -5.51
N GLN A 4 -8.36 -12.86 -4.46
CA GLN A 4 -9.05 -12.81 -3.18
C GLN A 4 -8.42 -11.72 -2.29
N ALA A 5 -9.27 -10.94 -1.62
CA ALA A 5 -8.87 -9.96 -0.64
C ALA A 5 -9.56 -10.23 0.70
N GLU A 6 -8.95 -9.79 1.79
CA GLU A 6 -9.54 -9.87 3.14
C GLU A 6 -10.64 -8.83 3.37
N HIS A 7 -10.62 -7.76 2.56
CA HIS A 7 -11.68 -6.77 2.53
C HIS A 7 -11.83 -6.23 1.12
N VAL A 8 -13.05 -5.87 0.74
CA VAL A 8 -13.34 -5.24 -0.55
C VAL A 8 -14.25 -4.04 -0.34
N TYR A 9 -14.02 -2.99 -1.13
CA TYR A 9 -14.79 -1.76 -1.03
C TYR A 9 -15.61 -1.55 -2.30
N THR A 10 -16.91 -1.37 -2.14
CA THR A 10 -17.83 -1.06 -3.24
C THR A 10 -18.28 0.40 -3.24
N ASP A 11 -18.00 1.12 -2.15
CA ASP A 11 -18.36 2.53 -2.00
C ASP A 11 -17.37 3.45 -2.73
N GLN A 12 -17.92 4.50 -3.36
CA GLN A 12 -17.14 5.44 -4.16
C GLN A 12 -16.13 6.22 -3.31
N ALA A 13 -16.46 6.58 -2.06
CA ALA A 13 -15.54 7.32 -1.19
C ALA A 13 -14.37 6.44 -0.75
N SER A 14 -14.62 5.17 -0.45
CA SER A 14 -13.55 4.20 -0.15
C SER A 14 -12.64 3.97 -1.35
N ILE A 15 -13.18 3.81 -2.55
CA ILE A 15 -12.40 3.67 -3.79
C ILE A 15 -11.52 4.90 -4.00
N HIS A 16 -12.09 6.10 -3.85
CA HIS A 16 -11.37 7.35 -4.04
C HIS A 16 -10.25 7.54 -2.99
N HIS A 17 -10.46 7.05 -1.76
CA HIS A 17 -9.42 7.03 -0.72
C HIS A 17 -8.27 6.08 -1.08
N LEU A 18 -8.57 4.88 -1.58
CA LEU A 18 -7.56 3.93 -2.06
C LEU A 18 -6.77 4.52 -3.24
N GLU A 19 -7.45 5.15 -4.20
CA GLU A 19 -6.79 5.81 -5.33
C GLU A 19 -5.91 6.99 -4.88
N ALA A 20 -6.34 7.75 -3.88
CA ALA A 20 -5.52 8.80 -3.29
C ALA A 20 -4.22 8.22 -2.69
N LEU A 21 -4.30 7.14 -1.91
CA LEU A 21 -3.13 6.44 -1.38
C LEU A 21 -2.18 5.95 -2.50
N VAL A 22 -2.73 5.40 -3.59
CA VAL A 22 -1.93 5.00 -4.77
C VAL A 22 -1.23 6.18 -5.46
N ARG A 23 -1.79 7.39 -5.35
CA ARG A 23 -1.20 8.61 -5.90
C ARG A 23 -0.13 9.20 -4.97
N GLU A 24 -0.29 9.02 -3.67
CA GLU A 24 0.74 9.38 -2.70
C GLU A 24 1.95 8.45 -2.79
N LEU A 25 1.76 7.15 -3.04
CA LEU A 25 2.88 6.20 -3.09
C LEU A 25 3.80 6.41 -4.30
N PRO A 26 5.09 6.74 -4.10
CA PRO A 26 6.04 6.94 -5.18
C PRO A 26 6.48 5.60 -5.76
N THR A 27 6.60 5.52 -7.09
CA THR A 27 7.18 4.35 -7.76
C THR A 27 8.67 4.29 -7.48
N ASN A 28 9.19 3.15 -6.99
CA ASN A 28 10.60 2.93 -6.72
C ASN A 28 11.21 3.91 -5.69
N GLY A 29 10.39 4.43 -4.78
CA GLY A 29 10.83 5.27 -3.66
C GLY A 29 10.82 4.53 -2.31
N HIS A 30 11.65 4.99 -1.39
CA HIS A 30 11.67 4.53 -0.01
C HIS A 30 10.54 5.21 0.79
N VAL A 31 9.64 4.41 1.36
CA VAL A 31 8.56 4.90 2.21
C VAL A 31 8.47 4.09 3.50
N ARG A 32 7.90 4.71 4.52
CA ARG A 32 7.46 4.08 5.75
C ARG A 32 5.94 4.11 5.81
N LEU A 33 5.35 2.92 5.83
CA LEU A 33 3.91 2.72 6.01
C LEU A 33 3.60 2.52 7.49
N SER A 34 2.66 3.29 8.02
CA SER A 34 2.04 3.02 9.32
C SER A 34 0.72 2.30 9.08
N LEU A 35 0.56 1.13 9.67
CA LEU A 35 -0.66 0.34 9.59
C LEU A 35 -1.67 0.79 10.66
N LYS A 36 -2.96 0.55 10.39
CA LYS A 36 -4.06 0.81 11.34
C LYS A 36 -3.91 0.05 12.66
N ASP A 37 -3.29 -1.12 12.61
CA ASP A 37 -2.93 -1.95 13.78
C ASP A 37 -1.84 -1.31 14.67
N GLY A 38 -1.21 -0.22 14.23
CA GLY A 38 -0.10 0.45 14.94
C GLY A 38 1.29 -0.06 14.55
N SER A 39 1.33 -1.21 13.87
CA SER A 39 2.52 -1.74 13.21
C SER A 39 3.07 -0.76 12.16
N ARG A 40 4.40 -0.67 12.03
CA ARG A 40 5.06 0.19 11.02
C ARG A 40 6.01 -0.65 10.18
N CYS A 41 6.03 -0.39 8.88
CA CYS A 41 6.89 -1.09 7.94
C CYS A 41 7.58 -0.08 7.03
N ASP A 42 8.90 -0.07 7.01
CA ASP A 42 9.68 0.64 5.99
C ASP A 42 10.12 -0.31 4.86
N GLY A 43 10.19 0.23 3.65
CA GLY A 43 10.62 -0.51 2.48
C GLY A 43 10.53 0.31 1.20
N PHE A 44 11.08 -0.24 0.13
CA PHE A 44 11.03 0.35 -1.20
C PHE A 44 9.77 -0.13 -1.93
N ILE A 45 9.04 0.81 -2.52
CA ILE A 45 7.89 0.47 -3.38
C ILE A 45 8.42 -0.04 -4.71
N CYS A 46 8.46 -1.36 -4.91
CA CYS A 46 8.98 -1.92 -6.17
C CYS A 46 8.16 -1.51 -7.38
N GLU A 47 6.83 -1.53 -7.24
CA GLU A 47 5.89 -1.20 -8.31
C GLU A 47 4.74 -0.39 -7.72
N ARG A 48 4.20 0.50 -8.54
CA ARG A 48 3.09 1.34 -8.11
C ARG A 48 1.87 0.44 -7.84
N PRO A 49 1.26 0.52 -6.63
CA PRO A 49 0.05 -0.23 -6.35
C PRO A 49 -1.08 0.20 -7.28
N ASN A 50 -2.05 -0.69 -7.49
CA ASN A 50 -3.19 -0.40 -8.36
C ASN A 50 -4.47 -0.95 -7.76
N VAL A 51 -5.51 -0.11 -7.73
CA VAL A 51 -6.85 -0.47 -7.25
C VAL A 51 -7.53 -1.32 -8.32
N GLN A 52 -7.83 -2.58 -7.98
CA GLN A 52 -8.39 -3.56 -8.90
C GLN A 52 -9.58 -4.25 -8.24
N LEU A 53 -10.35 -5.00 -9.04
CA LEU A 53 -11.47 -5.77 -8.52
C LEU A 53 -10.93 -7.04 -7.83
N PHE A 54 -11.33 -7.22 -6.57
CA PHE A 54 -11.08 -8.39 -5.73
C PHE A 54 -12.40 -9.00 -5.28
N ARG A 55 -12.34 -10.26 -4.83
CA ARG A 55 -13.44 -10.92 -4.14
C ARG A 55 -13.09 -11.20 -2.69
N ASP A 56 -14.04 -10.92 -1.82
CA ASP A 56 -13.93 -11.27 -0.41
C ASP A 56 -14.31 -12.75 -0.15
N ALA A 57 -14.07 -13.24 1.08
CA ALA A 57 -14.53 -14.53 1.56
C ALA A 57 -16.06 -14.72 1.44
N GLU A 58 -16.83 -13.64 1.52
CA GLU A 58 -18.28 -13.65 1.29
C GLU A 58 -18.69 -13.60 -0.20
N GLU A 59 -17.75 -13.87 -1.13
CA GLU A 59 -17.92 -13.79 -2.58
C GLU A 59 -18.35 -12.41 -3.10
N ARG A 60 -18.24 -11.37 -2.27
CA ARG A 60 -18.53 -10.00 -2.65
C ARG A 60 -17.45 -9.47 -3.56
N GLU A 61 -17.87 -8.90 -4.68
CA GLU A 61 -16.98 -8.20 -5.62
C GLU A 61 -16.84 -6.74 -5.20
N GLY A 62 -15.61 -6.27 -5.08
CA GLY A 62 -15.33 -4.88 -4.79
C GLY A 62 -13.88 -4.53 -5.09
N PHE A 63 -13.51 -3.30 -4.82
CA PHE A 63 -12.20 -2.77 -5.14
C PHE A 63 -11.29 -2.82 -3.91
N ASN A 64 -10.04 -3.19 -4.15
CA ASN A 64 -8.96 -3.05 -3.18
C ASN A 64 -7.64 -2.92 -3.93
N GLY A 65 -6.54 -2.70 -3.23
CA GLY A 65 -5.20 -2.78 -3.78
C GLY A 65 -4.20 -3.25 -2.76
N VAL A 66 -3.12 -3.83 -3.26
CA VAL A 66 -2.01 -4.34 -2.47
C VAL A 66 -0.74 -3.60 -2.86
N VAL A 67 0.02 -3.19 -1.86
CA VAL A 67 1.33 -2.56 -1.98
C VAL A 67 2.39 -3.62 -1.74
N ARG A 68 3.32 -3.76 -2.68
CA ARG A 68 4.52 -4.58 -2.50
C ARG A 68 5.67 -3.69 -2.03
N LEU A 69 6.03 -3.84 -0.76
CA LEU A 69 7.25 -3.29 -0.19
C LEU A 69 8.38 -4.32 -0.36
N ASP A 70 9.54 -3.84 -0.76
CA ASP A 70 10.74 -4.65 -0.90
C ASP A 70 11.89 -4.02 -0.10
N HIS A 71 12.60 -4.84 0.65
CA HIS A 71 13.74 -4.38 1.42
C HIS A 71 15.04 -4.78 0.73
N ARG A 72 15.74 -3.80 0.16
CA ARG A 72 17.02 -3.99 -0.55
C ARG A 72 18.23 -4.25 0.37
N GLY A 73 18.00 -4.59 1.64
CA GLY A 73 19.03 -4.95 2.61
C GLY A 73 19.48 -6.40 2.52
N ILE A 74 20.43 -6.79 3.38
CA ILE A 74 20.95 -8.16 3.44
C ILE A 74 19.84 -9.10 3.91
N GLY A 75 19.30 -9.89 2.99
CA GLY A 75 18.19 -10.82 3.24
C GLY A 75 16.96 -10.62 2.36
N GLY A 76 16.86 -9.51 1.62
CA GLY A 76 15.91 -9.32 0.51
C GLY A 76 14.50 -9.85 0.78
N TRP A 77 13.73 -9.17 1.62
CA TRP A 77 12.34 -9.56 1.89
C TRP A 77 11.36 -8.68 1.11
N SER A 78 10.30 -9.31 0.60
CA SER A 78 9.17 -8.61 0.02
C SER A 78 7.93 -8.83 0.89
N ARG A 79 7.24 -7.74 1.25
CA ARG A 79 6.01 -7.77 2.04
C ARG A 79 4.87 -7.16 1.24
N PHE A 80 3.73 -7.85 1.30
CA PHE A 80 2.48 -7.36 0.73
C PHE A 80 1.66 -6.71 1.85
N VAL A 81 1.23 -5.47 1.62
CA VAL A 81 0.43 -4.68 2.55
C VAL A 81 -0.81 -4.21 1.82
N TRP A 82 -1.99 -4.42 2.40
CA TRP A 82 -3.24 -3.91 1.83
C TRP A 82 -3.30 -2.39 1.95
N LEU A 83 -3.75 -1.70 0.90
CA LEU A 83 -3.93 -0.24 0.90
C LEU A 83 -4.88 0.20 2.02
N ASP A 84 -5.98 -0.54 2.24
CA ASP A 84 -6.89 -0.23 3.34
C ASP A 84 -6.22 -0.28 4.72
N GLN A 85 -5.24 -1.16 4.92
CA GLN A 85 -4.57 -1.30 6.21
C GLN A 85 -3.60 -0.15 6.47
N ILE A 86 -3.29 0.67 5.46
CA ILE A 86 -2.40 1.82 5.60
C ILE A 86 -3.16 2.96 6.27
N ALA A 87 -2.70 3.35 7.45
CA ALA A 87 -3.17 4.54 8.14
C ALA A 87 -2.44 5.80 7.68
N ARG A 88 -1.13 5.69 7.36
CA ARG A 88 -0.31 6.82 6.92
C ARG A 88 0.88 6.37 6.08
N VAL A 89 1.20 7.15 5.05
CA VAL A 89 2.40 7.00 4.22
C VAL A 89 3.39 8.11 4.58
N GLU A 90 4.63 7.76 4.88
CA GLU A 90 5.72 8.69 5.14
C GLU A 90 6.84 8.46 4.12
N HIS A 91 7.23 9.51 3.40
CA HIS A 91 8.24 9.41 2.34
C HIS A 91 9.62 9.60 2.94
N LEU A 92 10.42 8.53 2.95
CA LEU A 92 11.79 8.57 3.48
C LEU A 92 12.80 9.04 2.41
N ASP A 93 12.47 8.88 1.14
CA ASP A 93 13.28 9.40 0.01
C ASP A 93 13.29 10.93 -0.08
N SER A 94 12.32 11.60 0.56
CA SER A 94 12.29 13.07 0.65
C SER A 94 13.23 13.61 1.74
N THR A 95 14.48 13.17 1.76
CA THR A 95 15.56 13.99 2.34
C THR A 95 15.96 15.08 1.36
N LEU A 96 15.08 16.07 1.22
CA LEU A 96 15.45 17.43 0.83
C LEU A 96 15.15 18.31 2.05
N GLY A 97 16.04 18.24 3.04
CA GLY A 97 15.80 18.89 4.34
C GLY A 97 16.85 18.57 5.40
N SER A 98 18.13 18.60 5.04
CA SER A 98 19.23 18.71 6.01
C SER A 98 20.31 19.63 5.43
N GLU A 99 20.01 20.91 5.37
CA GLU A 99 21.03 21.97 5.31
C GLU A 99 20.71 22.95 6.44
N THR A 100 21.50 22.91 7.51
CA THR A 100 21.72 24.05 8.41
C THR A 100 23.12 23.94 8.99
#